data_AF-A0A925SUP5-F1
#
_entry.id   AF-A0A925SUP5-F1
#
_cell.length_a   1.000
_cell.length_b   1.000
_cell.length_c   1.000
_cell.angle_alpha   90.00
_cell.angle_beta   90.00
_cell.angle_gamma   90.00
#
_symmetry.space_group_name_H-M   'P 1'
#
loop_
_entity.id
_entity.type
_entity.pdbx_description
1 polymer ?
#
loop_
_entity_poly.entity_id
_entity_poly.type
_entity_poly.pdbx_seq_one_letter_code
_entity_poly.pdbx_strand_id
1 'polypeptide(L)' 'RMVMLGKMNLIFCRNVIIYFDLAAKKRVVESYFNSLCDGGYLLLGHSESLMNITTLFTLRHFKNDMIYQKPERAGGVRP' A
#
# COMPACT_ATOMS: atom_id res chain seq x y z
N ARG A 1 4.17 -17.74 -15.97
CA ARG A 1 2.93 -17.17 -16.55
C ARG A 1 2.87 -15.69 -16.19
N MET A 2 2.97 -14.77 -17.15
CA MET A 2 2.81 -13.34 -16.88
C MET A 2 1.30 -13.04 -16.90
N VAL A 3 0.78 -12.49 -15.80
CA VAL A 3 -0.61 -12.02 -15.73
C VAL A 3 -0.54 -10.52 -15.53
N MET A 4 -1.04 -9.76 -16.49
CA MET A 4 -1.19 -8.31 -16.34
C MET A 4 -2.45 -8.04 -15.52
N LEU A 5 -2.24 -7.76 -14.24
CA LEU A 5 -3.29 -7.28 -13.35
C LEU A 5 -3.42 -5.76 -13.54
N GLY A 6 -4.63 -5.27 -13.74
CA GLY A 6 -4.91 -3.82 -13.78
C GLY A 6 -4.63 -3.14 -12.44
N LYS A 7 -4.85 -1.83 -12.38
CA LYS A 7 -4.75 -1.09 -11.10
C LYS A 7 -5.78 -1.61 -10.11
N MET A 8 -5.38 -1.68 -8.83
CA MET A 8 -6.21 -2.16 -7.74
C MET A 8 -6.70 -1.01 -6.88
N ASN A 9 -7.93 -1.10 -6.38
CA ASN A 9 -8.41 -0.17 -5.34
C ASN A 9 -7.96 -0.61 -3.94
N LEU A 10 -7.66 -1.89 -3.76
CA LEU A 10 -7.39 -2.52 -2.47
C LEU A 10 -6.36 -3.64 -2.61
N ILE A 11 -5.34 -3.64 -1.75
CA ILE A 11 -4.35 -4.72 -1.64
C ILE A 11 -4.31 -5.18 -0.17
N PHE A 12 -4.38 -6.49 0.05
CA PHE A 12 -4.13 -7.11 1.35
C PHE A 12 -2.75 -7.77 1.33
N CYS A 13 -1.90 -7.40 2.28
CA CYS A 13 -0.59 -8.02 2.49
C CYS A 13 -0.38 -8.21 4.00
N ARG A 14 -1.18 -9.10 4.60
CA ARG A 14 -1.18 -9.36 6.05
C ARG A 14 -0.31 -10.56 6.40
N ASN A 15 0.50 -10.43 7.45
CA ASN A 15 1.35 -11.48 8.01
C ASN A 15 2.42 -12.00 7.02
N VAL A 16 2.92 -11.13 6.13
CA VAL A 16 3.88 -11.50 5.07
C VAL A 16 5.07 -10.55 5.07
N ILE A 17 4.83 -9.24 5.19
CA ILE A 17 5.89 -8.25 4.95
C ILE A 17 7.02 -8.33 6.00
N ILE A 18 6.73 -8.86 7.19
CA ILE A 18 7.69 -9.02 8.29
C ILE A 18 8.86 -9.95 7.96
N TYR A 19 8.68 -10.89 7.02
CA TYR A 19 9.71 -11.86 6.63
C TYR A 19 10.75 -11.28 5.66
N PHE A 20 10.53 -10.09 5.13
CA PHE A 20 11.42 -9.45 4.18
C PHE A 20 12.48 -8.60 4.89
N ASP A 21 13.70 -8.60 4.33
CA ASP A 21 14.71 -7.60 4.67
C ASP A 21 14.27 -6.20 4.23
N LEU A 22 14.98 -5.16 4.67
CA LEU A 22 14.61 -3.78 4.38
C LEU A 22 14.58 -3.47 2.87
N ALA A 23 15.50 -4.04 2.09
CA ALA A 23 15.58 -3.78 0.65
C ALA A 23 14.42 -4.45 -0.10
N ALA A 24 14.08 -5.68 0.27
CA ALA A 24 12.92 -6.40 -0.23
C ALA A 24 11.62 -5.71 0.18
N LYS A 25 11.48 -5.25 1.43
CA LYS A 25 10.31 -4.47 1.89
C LYS A 25 10.09 -3.24 1.02
N LYS A 26 11.14 -2.43 0.78
CA LYS A 26 11.03 -1.23 -0.07
C LYS A 26 10.53 -1.56 -1.48
N ARG A 27 11.16 -2.54 -2.14
CA ARG A 27 10.77 -2.96 -3.51
C ARG A 27 9.32 -3.44 -3.59
N VAL A 28 8.90 -4.27 -2.64
CA VAL A 28 7.53 -4.81 -2.60
C VAL A 28 6.51 -3.71 -2.36
N VAL A 29 6.78 -2.81 -1.42
CA VAL A 29 5.87 -1.70 -1.06
C VAL A 29 5.74 -0.70 -2.22
N GLU A 30 6.84 -0.39 -2.92
CA GLU A 30 6.81 0.42 -4.14
C GLU A 30 6.00 -0.25 -5.25
N SER A 31 6.12 -1.57 -5.41
CA SER A 31 5.30 -2.33 -6.35
C SER A 31 3.80 -2.25 -6.00
N TYR A 32 3.44 -2.35 -4.72
CA TYR A 32 2.06 -2.16 -4.27
C TYR A 32 1.55 -0.75 -4.53
N PHE A 33 2.34 0.28 -4.22
CA PHE A 33 1.99 1.68 -4.48
C PHE A 33 1.73 1.93 -5.97
N ASN A 34 2.57 1.36 -6.83
CA ASN A 34 2.44 1.45 -8.28
C ASN A 34 1.25 0.64 -8.80
N SER A 35 0.83 -0.41 -8.09
CA SER A 35 -0.35 -1.20 -8.46
C SER A 35 -1.66 -0.58 -7.98
N LEU A 36 -1.63 0.32 -7.00
CA LEU A 36 -2.83 0.98 -6.48
C LEU A 36 -3.30 2.15 -7.37
N CYS A 37 -4.62 2.25 -7.51
CA CYS A 37 -5.30 3.48 -7.89
C CYS A 37 -4.99 4.61 -6.90
N ASP A 38 -5.06 5.85 -7.35
CA ASP A 38 -4.97 7.00 -6.45
C ASP A 38 -6.14 6.93 -5.44
N GLY A 39 -5.89 7.21 -4.17
CA GLY A 39 -6.87 7.01 -3.09
C GLY A 39 -7.07 5.55 -2.66
N GLY A 40 -6.46 4.57 -3.34
CA GLY A 40 -6.54 3.15 -3.00
C GLY A 40 -5.82 2.78 -1.69
N TYR A 41 -6.13 1.59 -1.15
CA TYR A 41 -5.69 1.17 0.18
C TYR A 41 -4.82 -0.08 0.17
N LEU A 42 -3.83 -0.10 1.07
CA LEU A 42 -3.00 -1.25 1.42
C LEU A 42 -3.24 -1.60 2.89
N LEU A 43 -3.68 -2.84 3.13
CA LEU A 43 -3.94 -3.38 4.46
C LEU A 43 -2.84 -4.36 4.83
N LEU A 44 -2.19 -4.09 5.96
CA LEU A 44 -1.21 -4.99 6.57
C LEU A 44 -1.79 -5.66 7.82
N GLY A 45 -1.08 -6.63 8.37
CA GLY A 45 -1.41 -7.25 9.66
C GLY A 45 -1.19 -6.28 10.83
N HIS A 46 -1.82 -6.55 11.98
CA HIS A 46 -1.78 -5.64 13.14
C HIS A 46 -0.37 -5.35 13.67
N SER A 47 0.56 -6.30 13.53
CA SER A 47 1.96 -6.17 13.98
C SER A 47 2.89 -5.64 12.88
N GLU A 48 2.35 -5.24 11.73
CA GLU A 48 3.13 -4.88 10.55
C GLU A 48 3.03 -3.38 10.27
N SER A 49 4.15 -2.75 9.94
CA SER A 49 4.21 -1.30 9.71
C SER A 49 5.15 -0.92 8.58
N LEU A 50 4.82 0.16 7.88
CA LEU A 50 5.68 0.81 6.88
C LEU A 50 6.49 1.98 7.45
N MET A 51 6.37 2.24 8.75
CA MET A 51 7.17 3.23 9.44
C MET A 51 8.67 2.95 9.25
N ASN A 52 9.46 3.98 8.97
CA ASN A 52 10.89 3.90 8.65
C ASN A 52 11.24 3.10 7.36
N ILE A 53 10.25 2.66 6.58
CA ILE A 53 10.46 1.99 5.28
C ILE A 53 10.21 2.97 4.14
N THR A 54 9.08 3.69 4.17
CA THR A 54 8.67 4.64 3.13
C THR A 54 7.72 5.70 3.67
N THR A 55 7.60 6.82 2.95
CA THR A 55 6.64 7.91 3.21
C THR A 55 5.58 8.04 2.12
N LEU A 56 5.51 7.09 1.18
CA LEU A 56 4.61 7.14 0.03
C LEU A 56 3.11 7.08 0.39
N PHE A 57 2.77 6.54 1.56
CA PHE A 57 1.39 6.32 1.98
C PHE A 57 0.99 7.28 3.10
N THR A 58 -0.28 7.69 3.09
CA THR A 58 -0.93 8.36 4.22
C THR A 58 -1.52 7.30 5.15
N LEU A 59 -1.19 7.37 6.45
CA LEU A 59 -1.80 6.49 7.45
C LEU A 59 -3.23 6.96 7.74
N ARG A 60 -4.20 6.04 7.67
CA ARG A 60 -5.60 6.28 8.00
C ARG A 60 -6.00 5.37 9.15
N HIS A 61 -6.54 5.98 10.20
CA HIS A 61 -7.05 5.26 11.37
C HIS A 61 -8.53 4.92 11.15
N PHE A 62 -8.83 3.63 11.19
CA PHE A 62 -10.17 3.11 11.31
C PHE A 62 -10.39 2.59 12.73
N LYS A 63 -11.64 2.29 13.07
CA LYS A 63 -12.08 2.01 14.45
C LYS A 63 -11.18 1.02 15.20
N ASN A 64 -10.66 -0.01 14.50
CA ASN A 64 -9.79 -1.04 15.08
C ASN A 64 -8.49 -1.27 14.31
N ASP A 65 -8.23 -0.52 13.24
CA ASP A 65 -7.13 -0.83 12.31
C ASP A 65 -6.46 0.43 11.74
N MET A 66 -5.17 0.32 11.45
CA MET A 66 -4.42 1.32 10.71
C MET A 66 -4.22 0.83 9.28
N ILE A 67 -4.65 1.65 8.32
CA ILE A 67 -4.62 1.31 6.89
C ILE A 67 -3.77 2.34 6.16
N TYR A 68 -2.98 1.90 5.18
CA TYR A 68 -2.15 2.77 4.36
C TYR A 68 -2.91 3.17 3.10
N GLN A 69 -3.20 4.45 2.94
CA GLN A 69 -3.86 4.99 1.76
C GLN A 69 -2.84 5.62 0.82
N LYS A 70 -2.88 5.27 -0.46
CA LYS A 70 -2.16 6.00 -1.49
C LYS A 70 -2.80 7.38 -1.62
N PRO A 71 -2.03 8.49 -1.52
CA PRO A 71 -2.60 9.83 -1.65
C PRO A 71 -3.42 9.97 -2.93
N GLU A 72 -4.51 10.73 -2.84
CA GLU A 72 -5.21 11.16 -4.04
C GLU A 72 -4.29 12.09 -4.83
N ARG A 73 -4.27 11.94 -6.15
CA ARG A 73 -3.53 12.85 -7.01
C ARG A 73 -4.24 14.19 -6.97
N ALA A 74 -3.58 15.21 -6.41
CA ALA A 74 -4.09 16.57 -6.44
C ALA A 74 -4.26 17.02 -7.90
N GLY A 75 -5.49 17.09 -8.38
CA GLY A 75 -5.81 17.53 -9.74
C GLY A 75 -6.21 16.38 -10.68
N GLY A 76 -7.49 16.08 -10.66
CA GLY A 76 -8.17 15.22 -11.62
C GLY A 76 -9.65 15.34 -11.39
N VAL A 77 -10.22 16.50 -11.76
CA VAL A 77 -11.67 16.60 -11.98
C VAL A 77 -12.02 15.44 -12.91
N ARG A 78 -12.74 14.44 -12.37
CA ARG A 78 -13.35 13.41 -13.21
C ARG A 78 -14.35 14.14 -14.11
N PRO A 79 -14.24 14.04 -15.45
CA PRO A 79 -15.33 14.47 -16.30
C PRO A 79 -16.59 13.65 -16.01
#